data_AF-A0A946Q3V6-F1
#
_entry.id   AF-A0A946Q3V6-F1
#
_cell.length_a   1.000
_cell.length_b   1.000
_cell.length_c   1.000
_cell.angle_alpha   90.00
_cell.angle_beta   90.00
_cell.angle_gamma   90.00
#
_symmetry.space_group_name_H-M   'P 1'
#
loop_
_entity.id
_entity.type
_entity.pdbx_description
1 polymer ?
#
loop_
_entity_poly.entity_id
_entity_poly.type
_entity_poly.pdbx_seq_one_letter_code
_entity_poly.pdbx_strand_id
1 'polypeptide(L)' 'TLDGANLTSAILMDCELHNIEADRVTLNHADLRGAMLSGLDVRNIDMTGVKINLEQAASLLEEIGVEVT' A
#
# COMPACT_ATOMS: atom_id res chain seq x y z
N THR A 1 3.39 10.02 -9.89
CA THR A 1 2.04 9.47 -10.10
C THR A 1 2.16 8.02 -10.49
N LEU A 2 1.37 7.16 -9.85
CA LEU A 2 1.20 5.74 -10.20
C LEU A 2 -0.26 5.46 -10.63
N ASP A 3 -1.02 6.50 -10.96
CA ASP A 3 -2.41 6.37 -11.39
C ASP A 3 -2.55 5.40 -12.57
N GLY A 4 -3.38 4.38 -12.38
CA GLY A 4 -3.60 3.30 -13.34
C GLY A 4 -2.41 2.36 -13.59
N ALA A 5 -1.31 2.45 -12.84
CA ALA A 5 -0.18 1.55 -13.00
C ALA A 5 -0.54 0.11 -12.59
N ASN A 6 -0.07 -0.86 -13.38
CA ASN A 6 -0.17 -2.27 -13.03
C ASN A 6 1.15 -2.75 -12.42
N LEU A 7 1.13 -3.04 -11.12
CA LEU A 7 2.27 -3.48 -10.31
C LEU A 7 2.02 -4.88 -9.73
N THR A 8 1.21 -5.70 -10.41
CA THR A 8 0.92 -7.06 -9.98
C THR A 8 2.22 -7.85 -9.77
N SER A 9 2.38 -8.47 -8.60
CA SER A 9 3.57 -9.24 -8.20
C SER A 9 4.90 -8.46 -8.20
N ALA A 10 4.87 -7.12 -8.25
CA ALA A 10 6.07 -6.30 -8.20
C ALA A 10 6.78 -6.43 -6.84
N ILE A 11 8.11 -6.29 -6.85
CA ILE A 11 8.92 -6.20 -5.63
C ILE A 11 9.28 -4.73 -5.43
N LEU A 12 8.68 -4.10 -4.43
CA LEU A 12 8.82 -2.67 -4.12
C LEU A 12 9.26 -2.47 -2.66
N MET A 13 10.02 -3.43 -2.14
CA MET A 13 10.54 -3.37 -0.77
C MET A 13 11.38 -2.09 -0.58
N ASP A 14 11.25 -1.48 0.59
CA ASP A 14 11.98 -0.28 1.00
C ASP A 14 11.83 0.93 0.04
N CYS A 15 10.81 0.93 -0.83
CA CYS A 15 10.54 2.05 -1.74
C CYS A 15 9.78 3.18 -1.05
N GLU A 16 10.04 4.42 -1.47
CA GLU A 16 9.26 5.58 -1.05
C GLU A 16 7.98 5.68 -1.89
N LEU A 17 6.84 5.25 -1.34
CA LEU A 17 5.53 5.29 -2.00
C LEU A 17 4.57 6.32 -1.39
N HIS A 18 5.09 7.24 -0.57
CA HIS A 18 4.29 8.22 0.16
C HIS A 18 3.82 9.36 -0.75
N ASN A 19 2.62 9.90 -0.47
CA ASN A 19 2.02 11.02 -1.21
C ASN A 19 1.89 10.79 -2.74
N ILE A 20 1.79 9.54 -3.17
CA ILE A 20 1.60 9.23 -4.59
C ILE A 20 0.10 9.25 -4.91
N GLU A 21 -0.27 10.03 -5.92
CA GLU A 21 -1.55 9.83 -6.62
C GLU A 21 -1.52 8.44 -7.27
N ALA A 22 -2.21 7.50 -6.63
CA ALA A 22 -2.25 6.08 -6.97
C ALA A 22 -3.68 5.60 -7.21
N ASP A 23 -4.56 6.51 -7.61
CA ASP A 23 -5.92 6.17 -8.01
C ASP A 23 -5.85 5.03 -9.04
N ARG A 24 -6.64 3.97 -8.85
CA ARG A 24 -6.69 2.81 -9.76
C ARG A 24 -5.39 2.01 -9.92
N VAL A 25 -4.39 2.16 -9.04
CA VAL A 25 -3.20 1.28 -9.06
C VAL A 25 -3.60 -0.18 -8.80
N THR A 26 -2.98 -1.12 -9.51
CA THR A 26 -3.16 -2.56 -9.26
C THR A 26 -1.94 -3.11 -8.52
N LEU A 27 -2.13 -3.57 -7.28
CA LEU A 27 -1.05 -4.04 -6.39
C LEU A 27 -1.14 -5.53 -6.05
N ASN A 28 -2.07 -6.30 -6.64
CA ASN A 28 -2.27 -7.70 -6.31
C ASN A 28 -0.95 -8.49 -6.24
N HIS A 29 -0.74 -9.23 -5.15
CA HIS A 29 0.48 -10.01 -4.90
C HIS A 29 1.80 -9.23 -4.82
N ALA A 30 1.81 -7.89 -4.83
CA ALA A 30 3.02 -7.10 -4.70
C ALA A 30 3.66 -7.23 -3.31
N ASP A 31 4.98 -7.11 -3.26
CA ASP A 31 5.75 -7.07 -2.02
C ASP A 31 6.14 -5.63 -1.69
N LEU A 32 5.43 -5.05 -0.71
CA LEU A 32 5.59 -3.68 -0.25
C LEU A 32 6.30 -3.61 1.10
N ARG A 33 6.86 -4.70 1.62
CA ARG A 33 7.47 -4.72 2.97
C ARG A 33 8.57 -3.65 3.06
N GLY A 34 8.47 -2.79 4.08
CA GLY A 34 9.41 -1.69 4.31
C GLY A 34 9.18 -0.45 3.45
N ALA A 35 8.27 -0.49 2.46
CA ALA A 35 7.90 0.70 1.70
C ALA A 35 7.18 1.74 2.58
N MET A 36 7.40 3.02 2.31
CA MET A 36 6.65 4.09 2.96
C MET A 36 5.28 4.19 2.29
N LEU A 37 4.21 3.76 2.97
CA LEU A 37 2.85 3.71 2.43
C LEU A 37 1.96 4.89 2.86
N SER A 38 2.51 5.86 3.60
CA SER A 38 1.74 6.97 4.15
C SER A 38 1.04 7.78 3.06
N GLY A 39 -0.28 7.94 3.19
CA GLY A 39 -1.10 8.68 2.23
C GLY A 39 -1.55 7.87 1.00
N LEU A 40 -1.27 6.56 0.97
CA LEU A 40 -1.90 5.65 0.02
C LEU A 40 -3.33 5.33 0.49
N ASP A 41 -4.36 5.82 -0.19
CA ASP A 41 -5.74 5.48 0.19
C ASP A 41 -6.10 4.03 -0.19
N VAL A 42 -5.81 3.10 0.72
CA VAL A 42 -6.06 1.67 0.52
C VAL A 42 -7.54 1.29 0.48
N ARG A 43 -8.48 2.20 0.80
CA ARG A 43 -9.92 1.93 0.76
C ARG A 43 -10.42 1.54 -0.62
N ASN A 44 -9.77 2.04 -1.66
CA ASN A 44 -10.16 1.84 -3.05
C ASN A 44 -9.20 0.94 -3.83
N ILE A 45 -8.30 0.24 -3.13
CA ILE A 45 -7.27 -0.63 -3.73
C ILE A 45 -7.56 -2.08 -3.36
N ASP A 46 -7.52 -2.97 -4.34
CA ASP A 46 -7.52 -4.41 -4.06
C ASP A 46 -6.15 -4.83 -3.48
N MET A 47 -6.14 -5.10 -2.18
CA MET A 47 -4.95 -5.50 -1.43
C MET A 47 -4.73 -7.03 -1.41
N THR A 48 -5.44 -7.80 -2.24
CA THR A 48 -5.34 -9.26 -2.28
C THR A 48 -3.91 -9.72 -2.55
N GLY A 49 -3.35 -10.47 -1.59
CA GLY A 49 -2.01 -11.05 -1.67
C GLY A 49 -0.85 -10.05 -1.49
N VAL A 50 -1.13 -8.77 -1.27
CA VAL A 50 -0.09 -7.77 -0.96
C VAL A 50 0.64 -8.15 0.32
N LYS A 51 1.97 -8.02 0.32
CA LYS A 51 2.80 -8.27 1.50
C LYS A 51 3.23 -6.94 2.11
N ILE A 52 2.95 -6.78 3.41
CA ILE A 52 3.38 -5.67 4.26
C ILE A 52 3.94 -6.21 5.58
N ASN A 53 4.62 -5.38 6.37
CA ASN A 53 5.09 -5.70 7.70
C ASN A 53 4.10 -5.23 8.80
N LEU A 54 4.38 -5.53 10.07
CA LEU A 54 3.50 -5.17 11.20
C LEU A 54 3.37 -3.66 11.42
N GLU A 55 4.45 -2.91 11.18
CA GLU A 55 4.46 -1.46 11.29
C GLU A 55 3.51 -0.82 10.28
N GLN A 56 3.59 -1.26 9.02
CA GLN A 56 2.68 -0.85 7.95
C GLN A 56 1.24 -1.26 8.23
N ALA A 57 1.01 -2.44 8.82
CA ALA A 57 -0.34 -2.88 9.15
C ALA A 57 -1.02 -1.93 10.13
N ALA A 58 -0.32 -1.42 11.15
CA ALA A 58 -0.88 -0.45 12.08
C ALA A 58 -1.29 0.85 11.37
N SER A 59 -0.40 1.42 10.56
CA SER A 59 -0.70 2.65 9.80
C SER A 59 -1.88 2.47 8.85
N LEU A 60 -1.97 1.35 8.13
CA LEU A 60 -3.10 1.09 7.24
C LEU A 60 -4.42 0.90 7.98
N LEU A 61 -4.40 0.27 9.16
CA LEU A 61 -5.57 0.10 10.02
C LEU A 61 -6.09 1.46 10.51
N GLU A 62 -5.19 2.31 11.02
CA GLU A 62 -5.53 3.69 11.39
C GLU A 62 -6.08 4.47 10.20
N GLU A 63 -5.47 4.33 9.03
CA GLU A 63 -5.92 4.98 7.80
C GLU A 63 -7.34 4.57 7.43
N ILE A 64 -7.78 3.33 7.63
CA ILE A 64 -9.17 2.91 7.37
C ILE A 64 -10.13 3.17 8.55
N GLY A 65 -9.66 3.83 9.61
CA GLY A 65 -10.46 4.24 10.77
C GLY A 65 -10.55 3.18 11.89
N VAL A 66 -9.65 2.19 11.89
CA VAL A 66 -9.50 1.24 12.99
C VAL A 66 -8.51 1.80 14.01
N GLU A 67 -8.91 1.86 15.28
CA GLU A 67 -8.03 2.25 16.37
C GLU A 67 -7.09 1.10 16.74
N VAL A 68 -5.77 1.35 16.73
CA VAL A 68 -4.73 0.39 17.12
C VAL A 68 -4.17 0.82 18.48
N THR A 69 -4.30 -0.03 19.51
CA THR A 69 -3.90 0.26 20.91
C THR A 69 -3.06 -0.85 21.50
#